data_AF-A0A1I8AEG5-F1
#
_entry.id   AF-A0A1I8AEG5-F1
#
_cell.length_a   1.000
_cell.length_b   1.000
_cell.length_c   1.000
_cell.angle_alpha   90.00
_cell.angle_beta   90.00
_cell.angle_gamma   90.00
#
_symmetry.space_group_name_H-M   'P 1'
#
loop_
_entity.id
_entity.type
_entity.pdbx_description
1 polymer ?
#
loop_
_entity_poly.entity_id
_entity_poly.type
_entity_poly.pdbx_seq_one_letter_code
_entity_poly.pdbx_strand_id
1 'polypeptide(L)'
;MLVRRIAHCLKVLGQNATASRAQPRSSVRCTPFTSGNHFFSTQSSDQPTTSEEEKAKREEKAKARKRYALGGCLITMYFSTHAVLLWRRRNEKKNLDVQLPPIDWEAFVHDYLAAGRVKSIVFQPNFEVADIYLYPTTPDEEREKAQHQFLRTFRAGPEKFTRTPDVRVKFHGKPEQLEVALHKALQNANCTAEFNLEINSFPSYR
;
A
#
# COMPACT_ATOMS: atom_id res chain seq x y z
N MET A 1 28.24 38.37 6.65
CA MET A 1 26.92 38.28 7.32
C MET A 1 26.21 36.95 7.04
N LEU A 2 26.86 35.80 7.31
CA LEU A 2 26.23 34.47 7.11
C LEU A 2 26.23 33.59 8.37
N VAL A 3 26.95 34.00 9.42
CA VAL A 3 27.11 33.20 10.66
C VAL A 3 26.00 33.48 11.68
N ARG A 4 25.23 34.57 11.52
CA ARG A 4 24.15 34.95 12.45
C ARG A 4 22.80 34.25 12.23
N ARG A 5 22.61 33.50 11.13
CA ARG A 5 21.33 32.81 10.85
C ARG A 5 21.30 31.34 11.24
N ILE A 6 22.44 30.72 11.53
CA ILE A 6 22.52 29.32 11.98
C ILE A 6 22.24 29.20 13.50
N ALA A 7 22.50 30.26 14.27
CA ALA A 7 22.28 30.28 15.72
C ALA A 7 20.80 30.36 16.16
N HIS A 8 19.86 30.62 15.23
CA HIS A 8 18.43 30.76 15.57
C HIS A 8 17.63 29.45 15.41
N CYS A 9 18.14 28.46 14.65
CA CYS A 9 17.47 27.16 14.51
C CYS A 9 17.80 26.17 15.64
N LEU A 10 18.94 26.33 16.32
CA LEU A 10 19.31 25.48 17.47
C LEU A 10 18.62 25.88 18.78
N LYS A 11 17.96 27.04 18.83
CA LYS A 11 17.25 27.52 20.03
C LYS A 11 15.79 27.06 20.13
N VAL A 12 15.26 26.42 19.08
CA VAL A 12 13.86 25.93 19.04
C VAL A 12 13.75 24.43 19.35
N LEU A 13 14.86 23.69 19.38
CA LEU A 13 14.87 22.23 19.66
C LEU A 13 15.19 21.86 21.12
N GLY A 14 15.23 22.82 22.04
CA GLY A 14 15.73 22.61 23.41
C GLY A 14 14.74 22.85 24.56
N GLN A 15 13.42 22.93 24.34
CA GLN A 15 12.47 23.34 25.40
C GLN A 15 11.33 22.37 25.76
N ASN A 16 11.29 21.13 25.25
CA ASN A 16 10.21 20.19 25.61
C ASN A 16 10.69 18.94 26.39
N ALA A 17 11.77 19.07 27.15
CA ALA A 17 12.17 18.06 28.12
C ALA A 17 12.36 18.70 29.49
N THR A 18 11.69 18.11 30.49
CA THR A 18 11.84 18.33 31.94
C THR A 18 11.12 19.52 32.58
N ALA A 19 9.95 19.25 33.16
CA ALA A 19 9.60 19.54 34.56
C ALA A 19 8.12 19.18 34.79
N SER A 20 7.86 18.13 35.59
CA SER A 20 7.18 18.23 36.91
C SER A 20 5.64 18.30 36.79
N ARG A 21 4.79 17.60 37.53
CA ARG A 21 4.89 17.05 38.88
C ARG A 21 3.66 16.15 39.14
N ALA A 22 3.88 15.20 40.02
CA ALA A 22 2.95 14.35 40.75
C ALA A 22 1.54 14.89 41.13
N GLN A 23 0.57 13.96 41.03
CA GLN A 23 -0.65 13.71 41.84
C GLN A 23 -1.92 14.56 41.63
N PRO A 24 -3.14 14.07 42.02
CA PRO A 24 -3.49 12.77 42.62
C PRO A 24 -4.58 11.95 41.86
N ARG A 25 -4.71 10.69 42.29
CA ARG A 25 -5.82 9.77 41.99
C ARG A 25 -7.18 10.42 42.30
N SER A 26 -8.02 10.58 41.29
CA SER A 26 -9.47 10.69 41.48
C SER A 26 -10.10 9.30 41.34
N SER A 27 -10.56 8.76 42.46
CA SER A 27 -11.31 7.51 42.52
C SER A 27 -12.63 7.68 41.76
N VAL A 28 -12.79 6.97 40.63
CA VAL A 28 -14.12 6.70 40.09
C VAL A 28 -14.73 5.62 40.96
N ARG A 29 -15.64 6.05 41.83
CA ARG A 29 -16.43 5.23 42.73
C ARG A 29 -17.49 4.51 41.88
N CYS A 30 -17.16 3.32 41.36
CA CYS A 30 -18.17 2.43 40.81
C CYS A 30 -19.01 1.88 41.96
N THR A 31 -20.29 2.23 41.97
CA THR A 31 -21.32 1.69 42.86
C THR A 31 -21.43 0.18 42.68
N PRO A 32 -21.44 -0.64 43.74
CA PRO A 32 -21.82 -2.03 43.62
C PRO A 32 -23.32 -2.12 43.38
N PHE A 33 -23.69 -2.78 42.28
CA PHE A 33 -25.06 -3.26 42.07
C PHE A 33 -25.32 -4.35 43.11
N THR A 34 -26.14 -4.03 44.11
CA THR A 34 -26.68 -4.97 45.07
C THR A 34 -27.69 -5.88 44.37
N SER A 35 -27.27 -7.10 44.03
CA SER A 35 -28.18 -8.22 43.80
C SER A 35 -28.17 -9.07 45.07
N GLY A 36 -29.33 -9.18 45.71
CA GLY A 36 -29.51 -9.81 47.00
C GLY A 36 -29.02 -11.26 47.06
N ASN A 37 -28.28 -11.57 48.12
CA ASN A 37 -28.03 -12.93 48.55
C ASN A 37 -29.28 -13.45 49.27
N HIS A 38 -30.06 -14.30 48.60
CA HIS A 38 -30.86 -15.28 49.32
C HIS A 38 -30.06 -16.57 49.44
N PHE A 39 -29.58 -16.77 50.68
CA PHE A 39 -29.18 -18.04 51.25
C PHE A 39 -30.31 -19.06 51.09
N PHE A 40 -30.03 -20.19 50.45
CA PHE A 40 -30.61 -21.49 50.83
C PHE A 40 -29.56 -22.58 50.57
N SER A 41 -29.03 -23.08 51.68
CA SER A 41 -28.34 -24.36 51.82
C SER A 41 -29.43 -25.44 51.80
N THR A 42 -29.34 -26.53 51.04
CA THR A 42 -28.63 -27.76 51.41
C THR A 42 -28.92 -28.81 50.33
N GLN A 43 -27.90 -29.54 49.86
CA GLN A 43 -27.76 -31.00 50.00
C GLN A 43 -26.75 -31.55 48.99
N SER A 44 -25.84 -32.32 49.56
CA SER A 44 -24.80 -33.16 48.98
C SER A 44 -25.33 -34.17 47.96
N SER A 45 -24.63 -34.29 46.84
CA SER A 45 -24.40 -35.57 46.17
C SER A 45 -22.96 -35.56 45.67
N ASP A 46 -22.10 -36.24 46.43
CA ASP A 46 -20.76 -36.60 46.01
C ASP A 46 -20.86 -37.57 44.81
N GLN A 47 -20.55 -37.06 43.62
CA GLN A 47 -20.14 -37.88 42.48
C GLN A 47 -18.67 -37.58 42.16
N PRO A 48 -17.78 -38.59 42.14
CA PRO A 48 -16.35 -38.42 41.86
C PRO A 48 -16.07 -38.41 40.35
N THR A 49 -16.89 -37.74 39.54
CA THR A 49 -16.74 -37.64 38.07
C THR A 49 -16.46 -36.21 37.60
N THR A 50 -16.47 -35.22 38.48
CA THR A 50 -16.46 -33.79 38.14
C THR A 50 -15.07 -33.20 37.92
N SER A 51 -14.01 -33.75 38.52
CA SER A 51 -12.64 -33.23 38.39
C SER A 51 -12.08 -33.40 36.98
N GLU A 52 -12.31 -34.56 36.33
CA GLU A 52 -11.80 -34.81 34.99
C GLU A 52 -12.61 -34.09 33.91
N GLU A 53 -13.94 -34.04 34.06
CA GLU A 53 -14.79 -33.27 33.15
C GLU A 53 -14.57 -31.75 33.24
N GLU A 54 -14.33 -31.20 34.43
CA GLU A 54 -13.96 -29.80 34.58
C GLU A 54 -12.59 -29.47 33.98
N LYS A 55 -11.60 -30.37 34.15
CA LYS A 55 -10.29 -30.24 33.51
C LYS A 55 -10.40 -30.28 31.99
N ALA A 56 -11.19 -31.22 31.44
CA ALA A 56 -11.45 -31.32 30.01
C ALA A 56 -12.12 -30.04 29.45
N LYS A 57 -13.13 -29.49 30.14
CA LYS A 57 -13.79 -28.22 29.76
C LYS A 57 -12.83 -27.02 29.81
N ARG A 58 -11.91 -26.96 30.79
CA ARG A 58 -10.89 -25.90 30.89
C ARG A 58 -9.87 -26.01 29.76
N GLU A 59 -9.45 -27.21 29.42
CA GLU A 59 -8.55 -27.48 28.30
C GLU A 59 -9.18 -27.13 26.95
N GLU A 60 -10.46 -27.47 26.73
CA GLU A 60 -11.18 -27.12 25.51
C GLU A 60 -11.31 -25.60 25.34
N LYS A 61 -11.67 -24.86 26.40
CA LYS A 61 -11.69 -23.39 26.40
C LYS A 61 -10.31 -22.80 26.15
N ALA A 62 -9.24 -23.42 26.66
CA ALA A 62 -7.87 -23.00 26.37
C ALA A 62 -7.50 -23.25 24.89
N LYS A 63 -7.86 -24.40 24.32
CA LYS A 63 -7.68 -24.71 22.90
C LYS A 63 -8.47 -23.74 22.00
N ALA A 64 -9.71 -23.41 22.35
CA ALA A 64 -10.52 -22.42 21.64
C ALA A 64 -9.88 -21.03 21.67
N ARG A 65 -9.42 -20.54 22.84
CA ARG A 65 -8.70 -19.27 22.96
C ARG A 65 -7.42 -19.23 22.14
N LYS A 66 -6.65 -20.33 22.10
CA LYS A 66 -5.47 -20.46 21.25
C LYS A 66 -5.82 -20.36 19.76
N ARG A 67 -6.91 -20.98 19.31
CA ARG A 67 -7.40 -20.86 17.93
C ARG A 67 -7.83 -19.43 17.58
N TYR A 68 -8.55 -18.75 18.47
CA TYR A 68 -8.95 -17.36 18.26
C TYR A 68 -7.73 -16.41 18.23
N ALA A 69 -6.75 -16.62 19.11
CA ALA A 69 -5.51 -15.85 19.10
C ALA A 69 -4.69 -16.09 17.81
N LEU A 70 -4.60 -17.35 17.36
CA LEU A 70 -3.93 -17.69 16.11
C LEU A 70 -4.65 -17.09 14.89
N GLY A 71 -5.98 -17.19 14.84
CA GLY A 71 -6.78 -16.58 13.78
C GLY A 71 -6.64 -15.05 13.75
N GLY A 72 -6.67 -14.41 14.92
CA GLY A 72 -6.41 -12.97 15.04
C GLY A 72 -5.01 -12.58 14.54
N CYS A 73 -3.99 -13.34 14.92
CA CYS A 73 -2.62 -13.14 14.45
C CYS A 73 -2.53 -13.21 12.91
N LEU A 74 -3.11 -14.23 12.29
CA LEU A 74 -3.10 -14.39 10.83
C LEU A 74 -3.81 -13.24 10.11
N ILE A 75 -4.96 -12.80 10.63
CA ILE A 75 -5.70 -11.65 10.07
C ILE A 75 -4.86 -10.37 10.18
N THR A 76 -4.23 -10.13 11.34
CA THR A 76 -3.36 -8.95 11.52
C THR A 76 -2.13 -8.99 10.63
N MET A 77 -1.51 -10.17 10.43
CA MET A 77 -0.41 -10.34 9.47
C MET A 77 -0.86 -10.06 8.04
N TYR A 78 -2.04 -10.54 7.65
CA TYR A 78 -2.60 -10.28 6.33
C TYR A 78 -2.80 -8.77 6.10
N PHE A 79 -3.51 -8.08 7.01
CA PHE A 79 -3.76 -6.65 6.86
C PHE A 79 -2.50 -5.81 6.95
N SER A 80 -1.58 -6.12 7.87
CA SER A 80 -0.31 -5.37 7.98
C SER A 80 0.54 -5.52 6.73
N THR A 81 0.63 -6.73 6.17
CA THR A 81 1.36 -6.95 4.90
C THR A 81 0.76 -6.13 3.77
N HIS A 82 -0.56 -6.15 3.60
CA HIS A 82 -1.23 -5.38 2.54
C HIS A 82 -1.11 -3.87 2.76
N ALA A 83 -1.23 -3.40 4.01
CA ALA A 83 -1.06 -2.01 4.37
C ALA A 83 0.36 -1.51 4.05
N VAL A 84 1.39 -2.29 4.38
CA VAL A 84 2.79 -1.96 4.07
C VAL A 84 3.02 -1.90 2.56
N LEU A 85 2.48 -2.85 1.79
CA LEU A 85 2.61 -2.85 0.33
C LEU A 85 1.92 -1.63 -0.31
N LEU A 86 0.69 -1.31 0.14
CA LEU A 86 -0.04 -0.13 -0.32
C LEU A 86 0.68 1.17 0.04
N TRP A 87 1.24 1.26 1.24
CA TRP A 87 2.01 2.42 1.69
C TRP A 87 3.25 2.62 0.82
N ARG A 88 4.02 1.55 0.59
CA ARG A 88 5.19 1.58 -0.29
C ARG A 88 4.83 2.04 -1.70
N ARG A 89 3.78 1.44 -2.29
CA ARG A 89 3.29 1.79 -3.64
C ARG A 89 2.88 3.27 -3.73
N ARG A 90 2.20 3.79 -2.71
CA ARG A 90 1.82 5.22 -2.66
C ARG A 90 3.04 6.13 -2.57
N ASN A 91 4.06 5.77 -1.80
CA ASN A 91 5.30 6.54 -1.73
C ASN A 91 6.07 6.49 -3.05
N GLU A 92 6.13 5.33 -3.71
CA GLU A 92 6.72 5.20 -5.05
C GLU A 92 6.00 6.11 -6.06
N LYS A 93 4.66 6.12 -6.07
CA LYS A 93 3.89 7.07 -6.88
C LYS A 93 4.26 8.53 -6.57
N LYS A 94 4.29 8.93 -5.29
CA LYS A 94 4.63 10.31 -4.91
C LYS A 94 6.02 10.70 -5.40
N ASN A 95 7.00 9.81 -5.24
CA ASN A 95 8.36 10.05 -5.71
C ASN A 95 8.41 10.18 -7.23
N LEU A 96 7.68 9.33 -7.95
CA LEU A 96 7.57 9.40 -9.41
C LEU A 96 6.83 10.65 -9.87
N ASP A 97 5.79 11.11 -9.17
CA ASP A 97 5.05 12.34 -9.50
C ASP A 97 5.96 13.58 -9.36
N VAL A 98 6.94 13.54 -8.44
CA VAL A 98 7.94 14.60 -8.29
C VAL A 98 9.01 14.54 -9.39
N GLN A 99 9.46 13.34 -9.76
CA GLN A 99 10.50 13.17 -10.78
C GLN A 99 9.99 13.35 -12.21
N LEU A 100 8.83 12.77 -12.51
CA LEU A 100 8.13 12.81 -13.79
C LEU A 100 6.65 13.13 -13.53
N PRO A 101 6.28 14.42 -13.55
CA PRO A 101 4.89 14.83 -13.37
C PRO A 101 4.05 14.30 -14.54
N PRO A 102 2.86 13.75 -14.28
CA PRO A 102 1.99 13.28 -15.34
C PRO A 102 1.54 14.43 -16.25
N ILE A 103 1.63 14.21 -17.56
CA ILE A 103 1.13 15.12 -18.59
C ILE A 103 -0.36 14.87 -18.85
N ASP A 104 -0.98 15.84 -19.53
CA ASP A 104 -2.38 15.75 -19.95
C ASP A 104 -2.56 14.78 -21.14
N TRP A 105 -3.74 14.19 -21.21
CA TRP A 105 -4.09 13.20 -22.24
C TRP A 105 -3.93 13.75 -23.66
N GLU A 106 -4.37 14.99 -23.91
CA GLU A 106 -4.35 15.60 -25.24
C GLU A 106 -2.92 15.82 -25.74
N ALA A 107 -2.05 16.33 -24.87
CA ALA A 107 -0.62 16.50 -25.17
C ALA A 107 0.04 15.16 -25.49
N PHE A 108 -0.30 14.10 -24.73
CA PHE A 108 0.19 12.76 -25.02
C PHE A 108 -0.22 12.26 -26.41
N VAL A 109 -1.49 12.41 -26.75
CA VAL A 109 -2.02 11.94 -28.03
C VAL A 109 -1.31 12.61 -29.20
N HIS A 110 -1.11 13.93 -29.12
CA HIS A 110 -0.47 14.69 -30.18
C HIS A 110 1.03 14.41 -30.29
N ASP A 111 1.76 14.47 -29.17
CA ASP A 111 3.23 14.49 -29.20
C ASP A 111 3.86 13.09 -29.31
N TYR A 112 3.17 12.06 -28.81
CA TYR A 112 3.74 10.71 -28.72
C TYR A 112 2.93 9.67 -29.49
N LEU A 113 1.60 9.66 -29.34
CA LEU A 113 0.75 8.64 -29.94
C LEU A 113 0.64 8.84 -31.46
N ALA A 114 0.31 10.05 -31.91
CA ALA A 114 0.24 10.38 -33.34
C ALA A 114 1.62 10.29 -34.03
N ALA A 115 2.70 10.54 -33.27
CA ALA A 115 4.07 10.37 -33.74
C ALA A 115 4.53 8.90 -33.82
N GLY A 116 3.71 7.93 -33.38
CA GLY A 116 4.05 6.50 -33.43
C GLY A 116 5.23 6.07 -32.55
N ARG A 117 5.57 6.86 -31.51
CA ARG A 117 6.77 6.62 -30.67
C ARG A 117 6.52 5.67 -29.51
N VAL A 118 5.28 5.27 -29.29
CA VAL A 118 4.84 4.49 -28.12
C VAL A 118 5.11 3.00 -28.35
N LYS A 119 5.85 2.37 -27.43
CA LYS A 119 6.13 0.93 -27.44
C LYS A 119 5.17 0.14 -26.55
N SER A 120 4.96 0.60 -25.33
CA SER A 120 4.04 -0.05 -24.39
C SER A 120 3.44 0.94 -23.41
N ILE A 121 2.20 0.69 -23.03
CA ILE A 121 1.43 1.47 -22.07
C ILE A 121 1.04 0.55 -20.92
N VAL A 122 1.37 0.95 -19.69
CA VAL A 122 0.97 0.26 -18.48
C VAL A 122 0.01 1.16 -17.71
N PHE A 123 -1.27 0.81 -17.73
CA PHE A 123 -2.28 1.59 -17.01
C PHE A 123 -2.39 1.13 -15.56
N GLN A 124 -2.40 2.07 -14.62
CA GLN A 124 -2.60 1.82 -13.20
C GLN A 124 -3.95 2.41 -12.75
N PRO A 125 -5.04 1.61 -12.74
CA PRO A 125 -6.39 2.12 -12.47
C PRO A 125 -6.51 2.84 -11.12
N ASN A 126 -5.90 2.29 -10.07
CA ASN A 126 -5.96 2.88 -8.71
C ASN A 126 -5.35 4.27 -8.59
N PHE A 127 -4.51 4.63 -9.54
CA PHE A 127 -3.78 5.88 -9.53
C PHE A 127 -4.19 6.81 -10.66
N GLU A 128 -5.10 6.37 -11.55
CA GLU A 128 -5.58 7.11 -12.72
C GLU A 128 -4.43 7.62 -13.60
N VAL A 129 -3.36 6.82 -13.68
CA VAL A 129 -2.15 7.15 -14.42
C VAL A 129 -1.79 6.00 -15.35
N ALA A 130 -1.47 6.36 -16.60
CA ALA A 130 -0.85 5.49 -17.58
C ALA A 130 0.65 5.79 -17.64
N ASP A 131 1.46 4.77 -17.43
CA ASP A 131 2.91 4.82 -17.58
C ASP A 131 3.25 4.38 -19.01
N ILE A 132 3.96 5.22 -19.75
CA ILE A 132 4.26 5.03 -21.16
C ILE A 132 5.75 4.81 -21.34
N TYR A 133 6.06 3.80 -22.15
CA TYR A 133 7.41 3.48 -22.56
C TYR A 133 7.53 3.71 -24.06
N LEU A 134 8.54 4.48 -24.44
CA LEU A 134 8.78 4.87 -25.82
C LEU A 134 9.83 3.96 -26.47
N TYR A 135 9.83 3.93 -27.80
CA TYR A 135 10.95 3.36 -28.55
C TYR A 135 12.22 4.20 -28.33
N PRO A 136 13.39 3.56 -28.20
CA PRO A 136 14.67 4.28 -28.23
C PRO A 136 14.77 5.08 -29.53
N THR A 137 15.12 6.36 -29.41
CA THR A 137 15.26 7.23 -30.59
C THR A 137 16.71 7.24 -31.10
N THR A 138 17.68 6.84 -30.27
CA THR A 138 19.11 6.81 -30.59
C THR A 138 19.74 5.45 -30.26
N PRO A 139 20.78 5.02 -31.00
CA PRO A 139 21.47 3.75 -30.76
C PRO A 139 22.25 3.73 -29.44
N ASP A 140 22.67 4.90 -28.94
CA ASP A 140 23.37 5.00 -27.65
C ASP A 140 22.42 4.71 -26.48
N GLU A 141 21.16 5.14 -26.56
CA GLU A 141 20.13 4.75 -25.59
C GLU A 141 19.87 3.24 -25.60
N GLU A 142 19.93 2.58 -26.76
CA GLU A 142 19.80 1.12 -26.84
C GLU A 142 20.94 0.43 -26.11
N ARG A 143 22.16 0.96 -26.24
CA ARG A 143 23.36 0.46 -25.55
C ARG A 143 23.27 0.63 -24.04
N GLU A 144 22.85 1.79 -23.56
CA GLU A 144 22.61 2.01 -22.13
C GLU A 144 21.47 1.12 -21.61
N LYS A 145 20.41 0.94 -22.40
CA LYS A 145 19.30 0.01 -22.06
C LYS A 145 19.79 -1.43 -21.96
N ALA A 146 20.64 -1.89 -22.88
CA ALA A 146 21.24 -3.23 -22.84
C ALA A 146 22.20 -3.41 -21.66
N GLN A 147 22.99 -2.40 -21.33
CA GLN A 147 23.88 -2.43 -20.14
C GLN A 147 23.07 -2.47 -18.83
N HIS A 148 22.01 -1.67 -18.73
CA HIS A 148 21.09 -1.72 -17.59
C HIS A 148 20.32 -3.04 -17.52
N GLN A 149 19.97 -3.63 -18.66
CA GLN A 149 19.33 -4.95 -18.73
C GLN A 149 20.25 -6.04 -18.16
N PHE A 150 21.54 -6.03 -18.51
CA PHE A 150 22.54 -6.93 -17.95
C PHE A 150 22.68 -6.81 -16.42
N LEU A 151 22.71 -5.58 -15.90
CA LEU A 151 22.77 -5.34 -14.44
C LEU A 151 21.45 -5.73 -13.73
N ARG A 152 20.33 -5.77 -14.44
CA ARG A 152 19.00 -6.14 -13.92
C ARG A 152 18.71 -7.63 -13.96
N THR A 153 19.43 -8.43 -14.75
CA THR A 153 19.33 -9.89 -14.75
C THR A 153 19.55 -10.49 -13.35
N PHE A 154 20.27 -9.78 -12.48
CA PHE A 154 20.48 -10.16 -11.07
C PHE A 154 19.37 -9.72 -10.10
N ARG A 155 18.38 -8.94 -10.55
CA ARG A 155 17.18 -8.59 -9.78
C ARG A 155 16.03 -9.51 -10.19
N ALA A 156 15.65 -10.43 -9.31
CA ALA A 156 14.51 -11.32 -9.49
C ALA A 156 13.19 -10.51 -9.45
N GLY A 157 12.74 -10.01 -10.60
CA GLY A 157 11.45 -9.34 -10.75
C GLY A 157 11.11 -9.05 -12.22
N PRO A 158 9.83 -8.91 -12.59
CA PRO A 158 9.44 -8.62 -13.97
C PRO A 158 10.06 -7.30 -14.44
N GLU A 159 10.85 -7.37 -15.51
CA GLU A 159 11.71 -6.29 -16.02
C GLU A 159 10.95 -4.96 -16.22
N LYS A 160 9.70 -5.03 -16.67
CA LYS A 160 8.81 -3.91 -16.96
C LYS A 160 8.40 -3.04 -15.75
N PHE A 161 8.45 -3.57 -14.52
CA PHE A 161 8.14 -2.78 -13.32
C PHE A 161 9.40 -2.20 -12.65
N THR A 162 10.58 -2.57 -13.14
CA THR A 162 11.85 -2.06 -12.60
C THR A 162 12.34 -0.83 -13.35
N ARG A 163 11.79 -0.55 -14.54
CA ARG A 163 12.13 0.62 -15.34
C ARG A 163 11.22 1.79 -14.96
N THR A 164 11.81 2.96 -14.76
CA THR A 164 11.07 4.22 -14.68
C THR A 164 10.40 4.47 -16.04
N PRO A 165 9.11 4.83 -16.09
CA PRO A 165 8.46 5.17 -17.35
C PRO A 165 9.09 6.41 -17.98
N ASP A 166 9.00 6.50 -19.31
CA ASP A 166 9.55 7.64 -20.06
C ASP A 166 8.58 8.83 -19.99
N VAL A 167 7.27 8.55 -20.08
CA VAL A 167 6.20 9.53 -20.01
C VAL A 167 5.09 8.98 -19.11
N ARG A 168 4.39 9.86 -18.40
CA ARG A 168 3.26 9.48 -17.54
C ARG A 168 2.08 10.36 -17.89
N VAL A 169 0.88 9.77 -17.97
CA VAL A 169 -0.32 10.47 -18.41
C VAL A 169 -1.42 10.28 -17.40
N LYS A 170 -2.13 11.36 -17.05
CA LYS A 170 -3.37 11.26 -16.28
C LYS A 170 -4.51 10.79 -17.18
N PHE A 171 -5.19 9.75 -16.75
CA PHE A 171 -6.40 9.29 -17.41
C PHE A 171 -7.46 8.96 -16.36
N HIS A 172 -8.46 9.83 -16.30
CA HIS A 172 -9.61 9.71 -15.40
C HIS A 172 -10.68 8.83 -16.05
N GLY A 173 -10.52 7.52 -15.96
CA GLY A 173 -11.46 6.58 -16.56
C GLY A 173 -11.19 5.12 -16.20
N LYS A 174 -12.14 4.26 -16.55
CA LYS A 174 -11.99 2.80 -16.42
C LYS A 174 -11.00 2.26 -17.46
N PRO A 175 -10.34 1.11 -17.21
CA PRO A 175 -9.42 0.51 -18.19
C PRO A 175 -10.08 0.28 -19.57
N GLU A 176 -11.33 -0.16 -19.60
CA GLU A 176 -12.11 -0.34 -20.84
C GLU A 176 -12.27 0.97 -21.62
N GLN A 177 -12.42 2.09 -20.91
CA GLN A 177 -12.56 3.42 -21.55
C GLN A 177 -11.23 3.89 -22.13
N LEU A 178 -10.10 3.51 -21.52
CA LEU A 178 -8.78 3.83 -22.03
C LEU A 178 -8.53 3.14 -23.37
N GLU A 179 -8.88 1.85 -23.48
CA GLU A 179 -8.77 1.09 -24.75
C GLU A 179 -9.56 1.77 -25.87
N VAL A 180 -10.83 2.11 -25.59
CA VAL A 180 -11.68 2.81 -26.56
C VAL A 180 -11.11 4.20 -26.91
N ALA A 181 -10.61 4.94 -25.93
CA ALA A 181 -10.01 6.26 -26.15
C ALA A 181 -8.74 6.17 -27.01
N LEU A 182 -7.90 5.16 -26.79
CA LEU A 182 -6.70 4.90 -27.59
C LEU A 182 -7.07 4.55 -29.04
N HIS A 183 -8.01 3.63 -29.24
CA HIS A 183 -8.47 3.27 -30.58
C HIS A 183 -9.07 4.47 -31.32
N LYS A 184 -9.88 5.28 -30.64
CA LYS A 184 -10.44 6.52 -31.21
C LYS A 184 -9.34 7.54 -31.57
N ALA A 185 -8.34 7.69 -30.70
CA ALA A 185 -7.23 8.60 -30.95
C ALA A 185 -6.38 8.16 -32.16
N LEU A 186 -6.12 6.86 -32.31
CA LEU A 186 -5.41 6.30 -33.47
C LEU A 186 -6.19 6.50 -34.77
N GLN A 187 -7.51 6.26 -34.75
CA GLN A 187 -8.38 6.51 -35.90
C GLN A 187 -8.36 7.98 -36.31
N ASN A 188 -8.47 8.90 -35.35
CA ASN A 188 -8.43 10.34 -35.61
C ASN A 188 -7.08 10.79 -36.18
N ALA A 189 -5.98 10.16 -35.76
CA ALA A 189 -4.63 10.47 -36.23
C ALA A 189 -4.27 9.77 -37.55
N ASN A 190 -5.15 8.93 -38.12
CA ASN A 190 -4.86 8.06 -39.27
C ASN A 190 -3.57 7.24 -39.10
N CYS A 191 -3.26 6.83 -37.86
CA CYS A 191 -2.01 6.16 -37.53
C CYS A 191 -2.27 4.72 -37.10
N THR A 192 -1.51 3.78 -37.66
CA THR A 192 -1.57 2.35 -37.31
C THR A 192 -0.39 1.99 -36.41
N ALA A 193 -0.30 2.61 -35.24
CA ALA A 193 0.75 2.29 -34.27
C ALA A 193 0.39 1.01 -33.50
N GLU A 194 1.29 0.03 -33.50
CA GLU A 194 1.16 -1.18 -32.69
C GLU A 194 1.91 -0.96 -31.36
N PHE A 195 1.19 -1.05 -30.25
CA PHE A 195 1.77 -0.97 -28.91
C PHE A 195 1.12 -1.98 -27.97
N ASN A 196 1.87 -2.40 -26.95
CA ASN A 196 1.36 -3.32 -25.93
C ASN A 196 0.67 -2.54 -24.81
N LEU A 197 -0.61 -2.82 -24.57
CA LEU A 197 -1.36 -2.27 -23.43
C LEU A 197 -1.48 -3.32 -22.32
N GLU A 198 -1.08 -2.95 -21.11
CA GLU A 198 -1.22 -3.78 -19.92
C GLU A 198 -1.96 -3.03 -18.81
N ILE A 199 -2.92 -3.70 -18.17
CA ILE A 199 -3.67 -3.17 -17.04
C ILE A 199 -3.05 -3.72 -15.74
N ASN A 200 -2.45 -2.84 -14.95
CA ASN A 200 -1.85 -3.18 -13.66
C ASN A 200 -2.85 -2.93 -12.53
N SER A 201 -3.72 -3.91 -12.29
CA SER A 201 -4.60 -3.94 -11.12
C SER A 201 -3.82 -4.42 -9.88
N PHE A 202 -3.39 -3.48 -9.05
CA PHE A 202 -2.84 -3.79 -7.73
C PHE A 202 -3.94 -3.75 -6.66
N PRO A 203 -3.94 -4.59 -5.62
CA PRO A 203 -3.16 -5.82 -5.50
C PRO A 203 -3.56 -6.81 -6.60
N SER A 204 -2.57 -7.39 -7.27
CA SER A 204 -2.83 -8.42 -8.26
C SER A 204 -3.20 -9.69 -7.51
N TYR A 205 -4.40 -10.24 -7.74
CA TYR A 205 -4.79 -11.55 -7.21
C TYR A 205 -4.13 -12.73 -7.95
N ARG A 206 -3.06 -12.46 -8.71
CA ARG A 206 -2.29 -13.44 -9.47
C ARG A 206 -1.23 -14.10 -8.59
#